data_AF-A0A8T3QX53-F1
#
_entry.id   AF-A0A8T3QX53-F1
#
_cell.length_a   1.000
_cell.length_b   1.000
_cell.length_c   1.000
_cell.angle_alpha   90.00
_cell.angle_beta   90.00
_cell.angle_gamma   90.00
#
_symmetry.space_group_name_H-M   'P 1'
#
loop_
_entity.id
_entity.type
_entity.pdbx_description
1 polymer ?
#
loop_
_entity_poly.entity_id
_entity_poly.type
_entity_poly.pdbx_seq_one_letter_code
_entity_poly.pdbx_strand_id
1 'polypeptide(L)'
;MQHRTTILMDADLLERVARHADRARTTRTAVIAAALEAYLGAHDDQPELAFLGVGRSANGRLSLDGRRIVRREAGRRSGSSGSS
;
A
#
# COMPACT_ATOMS: atom_id res chain seq x y z
N MET A 1 -1.28 14.82 14.73
CA MET A 1 -0.22 15.65 14.12
C MET A 1 -0.71 16.08 12.74
N GLN A 2 -0.72 17.36 12.40
CA GLN A 2 -1.20 17.82 11.08
C GLN A 2 -0.01 17.95 10.12
N HIS A 3 -0.13 17.37 8.92
CA HIS A 3 0.85 17.50 7.85
C HIS A 3 0.31 18.44 6.76
N ARG A 4 1.16 19.36 6.29
CA ARG A 4 0.82 20.29 5.20
C ARG A 4 1.47 19.80 3.91
N THR A 5 0.65 19.64 2.89
CA THR A 5 1.08 19.26 1.54
C THR A 5 0.50 20.22 0.52
N THR A 6 1.25 20.54 -0.53
CA THR A 6 0.79 21.33 -1.68
C THR A 6 0.49 20.38 -2.83
N ILE A 7 -0.67 20.51 -3.44
CA ILE A 7 -1.08 19.75 -4.63
C ILE A 7 -1.37 20.71 -5.78
N LEU A 8 -1.02 20.31 -6.99
CA LEU A 8 -1.40 21.02 -8.21
C LEU A 8 -2.77 20.49 -8.66
N MET A 9 -3.67 21.40 -9.01
CA MET A 9 -5.02 21.08 -9.46
C MET A 9 -5.36 21.96 -10.66
N ASP A 10 -6.21 21.43 -11.52
CA ASP A 10 -6.83 22.21 -12.58
C ASP A 10 -7.63 23.40 -12.01
N ALA A 11 -7.56 24.55 -12.69
CA ALA A 11 -8.15 25.80 -12.22
C ALA A 11 -9.69 25.73 -12.14
N ASP A 12 -10.32 25.10 -13.14
CA ASP A 12 -11.77 24.97 -13.19
C ASP A 12 -12.26 24.02 -12.09
N LEU A 13 -11.48 22.97 -11.81
CA LEU A 13 -11.76 22.08 -10.69
C LEU A 13 -11.69 22.81 -9.34
N LEU A 14 -10.66 23.65 -9.13
CA LEU A 14 -10.53 24.45 -7.91
C LEU A 14 -11.71 25.40 -7.72
N GLU A 15 -12.17 26.03 -8.79
CA GLU A 15 -13.33 26.92 -8.76
C GLU A 15 -14.63 26.17 -8.43
N ARG A 16 -14.83 24.98 -9.01
CA ARG A 16 -15.96 24.11 -8.69
C ARG A 16 -15.97 23.68 -7.22
N VAL A 17 -14.80 23.33 -6.67
CA VAL A 17 -14.65 23.00 -5.24
C VAL A 17 -14.99 24.21 -4.38
N ALA A 18 -14.54 25.41 -4.75
CA ALA A 18 -14.88 26.64 -4.04
C ALA A 18 -16.39 26.89 -4.00
N ARG A 19 -17.06 26.86 -5.17
CA ARG A 19 -18.52 27.04 -5.27
C ARG A 19 -19.31 25.98 -4.49
N HIS A 20 -18.79 24.75 -4.42
CA HIS A 20 -19.41 23.71 -3.61
C HIS A 20 -19.25 24.00 -2.11
N ALA A 21 -18.04 24.33 -1.66
CA ALA A 21 -17.74 24.64 -0.27
C ALA A 21 -18.62 25.80 0.26
N ASP A 22 -18.76 26.86 -0.55
CA ASP A 22 -19.59 28.02 -0.21
C ASP A 22 -21.07 27.64 -0.03
N ARG A 23 -21.63 26.88 -0.99
CA ARG A 23 -23.03 26.41 -0.91
C ARG A 23 -23.28 25.46 0.25
N ALA A 24 -22.33 24.58 0.54
CA ALA A 24 -22.42 23.60 1.61
C ALA A 24 -22.03 24.16 2.99
N ARG A 25 -21.62 25.45 3.07
CA ARG A 25 -21.12 26.10 4.29
C ARG A 25 -20.00 25.29 4.97
N THR A 26 -19.07 24.79 4.17
CA THR A 26 -17.91 24.00 4.60
C THR A 26 -16.62 24.57 4.04
N THR A 27 -15.47 23.96 4.37
CA THR A 27 -14.16 24.41 3.88
C THR A 27 -13.75 23.62 2.65
N ARG A 28 -12.96 24.25 1.76
CA ARG A 28 -12.35 23.54 0.61
C ARG A 28 -11.52 22.35 1.06
N THR A 29 -10.80 22.48 2.17
CA THR A 29 -10.03 21.40 2.78
C THR A 29 -10.91 20.21 3.18
N ALA A 30 -12.06 20.46 3.81
CA ALA A 30 -13.00 19.40 4.17
C ALA A 30 -13.58 18.70 2.92
N VAL A 31 -13.89 19.46 1.87
CA VAL A 31 -14.35 18.89 0.59
C VAL A 31 -13.28 18.01 -0.05
N ILE A 32 -12.03 18.49 -0.11
CA ILE A 32 -10.90 17.74 -0.68
C ILE A 32 -10.61 16.49 0.15
N ALA A 33 -10.62 16.59 1.49
CA ALA A 33 -10.42 15.45 2.38
C ALA A 33 -11.50 14.39 2.16
N ALA A 34 -12.78 14.76 2.16
CA ALA A 34 -13.88 13.84 1.92
C ALA A 34 -13.80 13.18 0.53
N ALA A 35 -13.41 13.94 -0.50
CA ALA A 35 -13.22 13.39 -1.84
C ALA A 35 -12.08 12.36 -1.90
N LEU A 36 -10.95 12.64 -1.23
CA LEU A 36 -9.83 11.71 -1.14
C LEU A 36 -10.19 10.45 -0.35
N GLU A 37 -10.87 10.60 0.78
CA GLU A 37 -11.36 9.46 1.58
C GLU A 37 -12.33 8.59 0.79
N ALA A 38 -13.27 9.20 0.06
CA ALA A 38 -14.21 8.47 -0.80
C ALA A 38 -13.49 7.76 -1.96
N TYR A 39 -12.51 8.42 -2.60
CA TYR A 39 -11.72 7.83 -3.66
C TYR A 39 -10.92 6.62 -3.16
N LEU A 40 -10.23 6.77 -2.03
CA LEU A 40 -9.48 5.68 -1.40
C LEU A 40 -10.41 4.56 -0.96
N GLY A 41 -11.55 4.85 -0.31
CA GLY A 41 -12.51 3.81 0.08
C GLY A 41 -13.07 3.02 -1.12
N ALA A 42 -13.13 3.63 -2.31
CA ALA A 42 -13.61 2.98 -3.52
C ALA A 42 -12.52 2.23 -4.32
N HIS A 43 -11.23 2.51 -4.08
CA HIS A 43 -10.11 2.01 -4.90
C HIS A 43 -9.00 1.33 -4.10
N ASP A 44 -9.03 1.44 -2.77
CA ASP A 44 -8.11 0.72 -1.90
C ASP A 44 -8.70 -0.67 -1.68
N ASP A 45 -8.36 -1.59 -2.59
CA ASP A 45 -8.50 -3.04 -2.39
C ASP A 45 -7.49 -3.48 -1.31
N GLN A 46 -7.60 -2.92 -0.10
CA GLN A 46 -6.90 -3.51 1.02
C GLN A 46 -7.47 -4.92 1.20
N PRO A 47 -6.64 -5.99 1.11
CA PRO A 47 -7.11 -7.29 1.51
C PRO A 47 -7.57 -7.16 2.96
N GLU A 48 -8.83 -7.56 3.21
CA GLU A 48 -9.53 -7.41 4.50
C GLU A 48 -8.75 -7.99 5.68
N LEU A 49 -7.72 -8.80 5.41
CA LEU A 49 -6.70 -9.20 6.35
C LEU A 49 -5.36 -9.26 5.59
N ALA A 50 -4.42 -8.35 5.87
CA ALA A 50 -3.01 -8.66 5.63
C ALA A 50 -2.71 -9.91 6.48
N PHE A 51 -2.62 -11.08 5.85
CA PHE A 51 -2.43 -12.39 6.49
C PHE A 51 -1.71 -12.29 7.83
N LEU A 52 -2.45 -12.29 8.93
CA LEU A 52 -1.95 -12.73 10.22
C LEU A 52 -1.80 -14.23 10.09
N GLY A 53 -0.68 -14.66 9.51
CA GLY A 53 -0.28 -16.06 9.42
C GLY A 53 0.00 -16.62 10.82
N VAL A 54 -1.02 -16.75 11.66
CA VAL A 54 -0.96 -17.53 12.90
C VAL A 54 -1.21 -18.99 12.52
N GLY A 55 -0.27 -19.54 11.77
CA GLY A 55 -0.12 -20.99 11.70
C GLY A 55 0.50 -21.45 13.01
N ARG A 56 -0.29 -22.04 13.90
CA ARG A 56 0.26 -22.90 14.96
C ARG A 56 0.80 -24.15 14.29
N SER A 57 2.00 -24.06 13.73
CA SER A 57 2.76 -25.24 13.35
C SER A 57 3.09 -26.00 14.62
N ALA A 58 2.67 -27.26 14.70
CA ALA A 58 3.11 -28.20 15.74
C ALA A 58 4.62 -28.51 15.65
N ASN A 59 5.33 -27.95 14.66
CA ASN A 59 6.77 -28.07 14.47
C ASN A 59 7.43 -26.68 14.45
N GLY A 60 8.50 -26.52 15.24
CA GLY A 60 9.12 -25.26 15.64
C GLY A 60 9.23 -24.13 14.60
N ARG A 61 9.07 -22.90 15.12
CA ARG A 61 9.26 -21.57 14.48
C ARG A 61 10.19 -21.60 13.26
N LEU A 62 9.60 -21.48 12.06
CA LEU A 62 10.32 -21.06 10.86
C LEU A 62 10.04 -19.57 10.58
N SER A 63 10.49 -18.72 11.50
CA SER A 63 10.65 -17.29 11.26
C SER A 63 12.14 -17.03 11.40
N LEU A 64 12.90 -17.10 10.30
CA LEU A 64 14.20 -16.44 10.15
C LEU A 64 14.72 -16.60 8.72
N ASP A 65 14.92 -15.45 8.09
CA ASP A 65 15.78 -15.17 6.94
C ASP A 65 15.38 -15.75 5.56
N GLY A 66 14.42 -15.09 4.90
CA GLY A 66 14.20 -15.22 3.45
C GLY A 66 15.45 -14.98 2.61
N ARG A 67 16.47 -14.28 3.14
CA ARG A 67 17.77 -14.09 2.48
C ARG A 67 18.66 -15.34 2.46
N ARG A 68 18.43 -16.33 3.32
CA ARG A 68 19.20 -17.59 3.35
C ARG A 68 18.63 -18.66 2.41
N ILE A 69 17.32 -18.66 2.14
CA ILE A 69 16.68 -19.64 1.24
C ILE A 69 17.16 -19.42 -0.20
N VAL A 70 17.23 -18.17 -0.65
CA VAL A 70 17.70 -17.82 -2.01
C VAL A 70 19.15 -18.30 -2.27
N ARG A 71 20.00 -18.35 -1.23
CA ARG A 71 21.40 -18.78 -1.39
C ARG A 71 21.56 -20.30 -1.55
N ARG A 72 20.65 -21.10 -1.00
CA ARG A 72 20.72 -22.57 -1.09
C ARG A 72 20.27 -23.10 -2.45
N GLU A 73 19.41 -22.37 -3.14
CA GLU A 73 18.91 -22.77 -4.47
C GLU A 73 19.87 -22.35 -5.60
N ALA A 74 20.65 -21.28 -5.39
CA ALA A 74 21.70 -20.86 -6.34
C ALA A 74 22.91 -21.82 -6.41
N GLY A 75 23.17 -22.62 -5.38
CA GLY A 75 24.31 -23.56 -5.35
C GLY A 75 24.04 -24.94 -5.94
N ARG A 76 22.80 -25.27 -6.32
CA ARG A 76 22.44 -26.61 -6.83
C ARG A 76 22.46 -26.75 -8.36
N ARG A 77 22.83 -25.70 -9.10
CA ARG A 77 22.89 -25.71 -10.58
C ARG A 77 24.31 -25.65 -11.17
N SER A 78 25.36 -25.92 -10.39
CA SER A 78 26.75 -25.92 -10.89
C SER A 78 27.49 -27.24 -10.64
N GLY A 79 26.81 -28.39 -10.75
CA GLY A 79 27.40 -29.70 -10.52
C GLY A 79 26.94 -30.75 -11.52
N SER A 80 27.03 -30.47 -12.82
CA SER A 80 26.83 -31.45 -13.88
C SER A 80 27.92 -31.31 -14.94
N SER A 81 29.13 -31.85 -14.67
CA SER A 81 30.12 -32.17 -15.71
C SER A 81 31.33 -32.93 -15.16
N GLY A 82 31.61 -34.13 -15.73
CA GLY A 82 32.89 -34.87 -15.68
C GLY A 82 32.87 -36.01 -14.67
N SER A 83 32.72 -37.30 -15.00
CA SER A 83 33.33 -38.16 -16.04
C SER A 83 34.80 -38.51 -15.78
N SER A 84 35.04 -39.83 -15.74
CA SER A 84 36.30 -40.60 -15.80
C SER A 84 36.96 -40.97 -14.48
#